data_AF-A0A1G8FJG0-F1
#
_entry.id   AF-A0A1G8FJG0-F1
#
_cell.length_a   1.000
_cell.length_b   1.000
_cell.length_c   1.000
_cell.angle_alpha   90.00
_cell.angle_beta   90.00
_cell.angle_gamma   90.00
#
_symmetry.space_group_name_H-M   'P 1'
#
loop_
_entity.id
_entity.type
_entity.pdbx_description
1 polymer ?
#
loop_
_entity_poly.entity_id
_entity_poly.type
_entity_poly.pdbx_seq_one_letter_code
_entity_poly.pdbx_strand_id
1 'polypeptide(L)'
;MSFVDVHVQALEECGRQALRVRNMLDVQDAFVGSRTPAPKGDTKADIFGGLDGAGALAAKVDQVWESIGADLGAAQSLLKGVNEALGQVAGNIRRAENASGA
;
A
#
# COMPACT_ATOMS: atom_id res chain seq x y z
N MET A 1 11.54 31.29 -7.67
CA MET A 1 10.57 30.20 -7.83
C MET A 1 9.72 30.53 -9.03
N SER A 2 9.90 29.78 -10.13
CA SER A 2 9.05 29.89 -11.30
C SER A 2 7.67 29.29 -10.99
N PHE A 3 6.66 29.62 -11.80
CA PHE A 3 5.34 28.98 -11.74
C PHE A 3 5.45 27.45 -11.92
N VAL A 4 6.43 27.00 -12.71
CA VAL A 4 6.76 25.58 -12.90
C VAL A 4 7.25 24.94 -11.59
N ASP A 5 8.11 25.60 -10.83
CA ASP A 5 8.59 25.09 -9.54
C ASP A 5 7.45 24.79 -8.58
N VAL A 6 6.44 25.67 -8.51
CA VAL A 6 5.28 25.51 -7.63
C VAL A 6 4.42 24.30 -8.01
N HIS A 7 4.18 24.10 -9.32
CA HIS A 7 3.41 22.95 -9.80
C HIS A 7 4.14 21.63 -9.61
N VAL A 8 5.44 21.60 -9.86
CA VAL A 8 6.28 20.42 -9.62
C VAL A 8 6.31 20.08 -8.13
N GLN A 9 6.46 21.08 -7.26
CA GLN A 9 6.42 20.88 -5.81
C GLN A 9 5.09 20.29 -5.32
N ALA A 10 3.97 20.76 -5.88
CA ALA A 10 2.65 20.22 -5.55
C ALA A 10 2.49 18.75 -5.99
N LEU A 11 3.00 18.38 -7.18
CA LEU A 11 3.00 16.99 -7.66
C LEU A 11 3.86 16.08 -6.78
N GLU A 12 5.03 16.56 -6.37
CA GLU A 12 5.92 15.82 -5.47
C GLU A 12 5.32 15.64 -4.07
N GLU A 13 4.65 16.66 -3.53
CA GLU A 13 3.93 16.55 -2.25
C GLU A 13 2.80 15.52 -2.34
N CYS A 14 2.03 15.54 -3.43
CA CYS A 14 1.01 14.54 -3.69
C CYS A 14 1.61 13.12 -3.77
N GLY A 15 2.76 12.97 -4.43
CA GLY A 15 3.49 11.70 -4.51
C GLY A 15 3.96 11.21 -3.14
N ARG A 16 4.49 12.10 -2.29
CA ARG A 16 4.86 11.77 -0.90
C ARG A 16 3.65 11.29 -0.08
N GLN A 17 2.50 11.94 -0.22
CA GLN A 17 1.28 11.54 0.46
C GLN A 17 0.78 10.18 -0.03
N ALA A 18 0.78 9.94 -1.35
CA ALA A 18 0.41 8.64 -1.93
C ALA A 18 1.33 7.51 -1.44
N LEU A 19 2.64 7.75 -1.40
CA LEU A 19 3.62 6.80 -0.87
C LEU A 19 3.41 6.52 0.63
N ARG A 20 3.11 7.55 1.42
CA ARG A 20 2.82 7.38 2.85
C ARG A 20 1.60 6.48 3.07
N VAL A 21 0.50 6.76 2.38
CA VAL A 21 -0.72 5.96 2.47
C VAL A 21 -0.45 4.54 1.98
N ARG A 22 0.27 4.36 0.87
CA ARG A 22 0.64 3.04 0.34
C ARG A 22 1.36 2.19 1.38
N ASN A 23 2.33 2.77 2.09
CA ASN A 23 3.09 2.04 3.10
C ASN A 23 2.21 1.65 4.30
N MET A 24 1.22 2.48 4.67
CA MET A 24 0.27 2.14 5.74
C MET A 24 -0.65 0.95 5.39
N LEU A 25 -0.73 0.55 4.12
CA LEU A 25 -1.54 -0.59 3.68
C LEU A 25 -0.76 -1.91 3.72
N ASP A 26 0.47 -1.93 4.23
CA ASP A 26 1.18 -3.20 4.44
C ASP A 26 0.57 -3.96 5.62
N VAL A 27 0.01 -5.15 5.36
CA VAL A 27 -0.54 -6.03 6.40
C VAL A 27 0.51 -6.34 7.45
N GLN A 28 1.79 -6.45 7.08
CA GLN A 28 2.86 -6.75 8.04
C GLN A 28 3.07 -5.61 9.02
N ASP A 29 2.88 -4.36 8.59
CA ASP A 29 2.99 -3.18 9.45
C ASP A 29 1.92 -3.19 10.55
N ALA A 30 0.73 -3.78 10.30
CA ALA A 30 -0.31 -3.92 11.31
C ALA A 30 0.11 -4.79 12.52
N PHE A 31 1.14 -5.63 12.36
CA PHE A 31 1.66 -6.50 13.41
C PHE A 31 2.95 -5.97 14.06
N VAL A 32 3.52 -4.88 13.54
CA VAL A 32 4.73 -4.26 14.12
C VAL A 32 4.44 -3.76 15.54
N GLY A 33 5.24 -4.21 16.51
CA GLY A 33 5.07 -3.86 17.92
C GLY A 33 3.95 -4.62 18.64
N SER A 34 3.20 -5.46 17.93
CA SER A 34 2.26 -6.37 18.57
C SER A 34 2.98 -7.57 19.18
N ARG A 35 2.39 -8.19 20.21
CA ARG A 35 2.91 -9.43 20.80
C ARG A 35 2.66 -10.66 19.93
N THR A 36 1.94 -10.51 18.83
CA THR A 36 1.49 -11.61 17.97
C THR A 36 2.07 -11.40 16.58
N PRO A 37 2.88 -12.33 16.04
CA PRO A 37 3.39 -12.19 14.68
C PRO A 37 2.23 -12.18 13.67
N ALA A 38 2.45 -11.55 12.52
CA ALA A 38 1.55 -11.69 11.38
C ALA A 38 1.27 -13.18 11.10
N PRO A 39 0.03 -13.56 10.76
CA PRO A 39 -0.31 -14.94 10.39
C PRO A 39 0.67 -15.44 9.32
N LYS A 40 1.30 -16.59 9.56
CA LYS A 40 2.21 -17.24 8.61
C LYS A 40 1.62 -18.58 8.21
N GLY A 41 1.07 -18.63 6.99
CA GLY A 41 0.39 -19.81 6.47
C GLY A 41 -0.94 -20.07 7.17
N ASP A 42 -1.49 -21.25 6.93
CA ASP A 42 -2.84 -21.63 7.34
C ASP A 42 -3.00 -21.68 8.86
N THR A 43 -4.16 -21.21 9.31
CA THR A 43 -4.60 -21.25 10.70
C THR A 43 -4.81 -22.71 11.11
N LYS A 44 -4.06 -23.17 12.10
CA LYS A 44 -4.22 -24.55 12.60
C LYS A 44 -5.46 -24.67 13.47
N ALA A 45 -6.35 -25.61 13.17
CA ALA A 45 -7.56 -25.87 13.97
C ALA A 45 -7.26 -26.12 15.46
N ASP A 46 -6.09 -26.70 15.76
CA ASP A 46 -5.64 -27.02 17.13
C ASP A 46 -5.56 -25.78 18.04
N ILE A 47 -5.38 -24.57 17.50
CA ILE A 47 -5.39 -23.34 18.32
C ILE A 47 -6.74 -23.08 18.99
N PHE A 48 -7.82 -23.67 18.48
CA PHE A 48 -9.15 -23.60 19.05
C PHE A 48 -9.43 -24.77 20.02
N GLY A 49 -8.42 -25.56 20.39
CA GLY A 49 -8.54 -26.58 21.42
C GLY A 49 -9.27 -27.86 20.99
N GLY A 50 -9.31 -28.17 19.69
CA GLY A 50 -9.91 -29.41 19.17
C GLY A 50 -11.44 -29.46 19.28
N LEU A 51 -12.09 -28.29 19.39
CA LEU A 51 -13.55 -28.18 19.41
C LEU A 51 -14.17 -28.62 18.08
N ASP A 52 -15.36 -29.20 18.14
CA ASP A 52 -16.15 -29.45 16.93
C ASP A 52 -16.38 -28.13 16.18
N GLY A 53 -16.06 -28.12 14.88
CA GLY A 53 -16.11 -26.91 14.05
C GLY A 53 -14.85 -26.03 14.08
N ALA A 54 -13.84 -26.36 14.89
CA ALA A 54 -12.55 -25.64 14.92
C ALA A 54 -11.88 -25.55 13.54
N GLY A 55 -11.93 -26.63 12.75
CA GLY A 55 -11.40 -26.62 11.38
C GLY A 55 -12.16 -25.67 10.44
N ALA A 56 -13.48 -25.59 10.58
CA ALA A 56 -14.29 -24.65 9.78
C ALA A 56 -14.05 -23.20 10.18
N LEU A 57 -13.84 -22.94 11.48
CA LEU A 57 -13.45 -21.61 11.97
C LEU A 57 -12.06 -21.22 11.45
N ALA A 58 -11.09 -22.13 11.53
CA ALA A 58 -9.74 -21.91 10.99
C ALA A 58 -9.78 -21.52 9.50
N ALA A 59 -10.50 -22.30 8.68
CA ALA A 59 -10.64 -22.00 7.25
C ALA A 59 -11.31 -20.63 6.99
N LYS A 60 -12.30 -20.23 7.81
CA LYS A 60 -12.92 -18.89 7.70
C LYS A 60 -11.96 -17.78 8.08
N VAL A 61 -11.13 -17.98 9.09
CA VAL A 61 -10.09 -17.02 9.50
C VAL A 61 -9.08 -16.85 8.37
N ASP A 62 -8.61 -17.95 7.77
CA ASP A 62 -7.67 -17.90 6.64
C ASP A 62 -8.26 -17.16 5.44
N GLN A 63 -9.51 -17.47 5.08
CA GLN A 63 -10.20 -16.80 3.98
C GLN A 63 -10.30 -15.27 4.17
N VAL A 64 -10.55 -14.82 5.40
CA VAL A 64 -10.59 -13.39 5.72
C VAL A 64 -9.21 -12.75 5.57
N TRP A 65 -8.16 -13.40 6.08
CA TRP A 65 -6.80 -12.89 5.96
C TRP A 65 -6.32 -12.82 4.52
N GLU A 66 -6.63 -13.83 3.70
CA GLU A 66 -6.33 -13.82 2.27
C GLU A 66 -7.05 -12.67 1.56
N SER A 67 -8.34 -12.45 1.84
CA SER A 67 -9.11 -11.36 1.24
C SER A 67 -8.53 -9.99 1.62
N ILE A 68 -8.22 -9.78 2.90
CA ILE A 68 -7.60 -8.54 3.39
C ILE A 68 -6.24 -8.30 2.71
N GLY A 69 -5.41 -9.34 2.62
CA GLY A 69 -4.12 -9.24 1.94
C GLY A 69 -4.25 -8.89 0.46
N ALA A 70 -5.22 -9.47 -0.23
CA ALA A 70 -5.50 -9.17 -1.64
C ALA A 70 -5.98 -7.73 -1.84
N ASP A 71 -6.95 -7.27 -1.05
CA ASP A 71 -7.51 -5.92 -1.16
C ASP A 71 -6.46 -4.83 -0.87
N LEU A 72 -5.67 -5.04 0.19
CA LEU A 72 -4.59 -4.12 0.56
C LEU A 72 -3.47 -4.11 -0.49
N GLY A 73 -3.09 -5.28 -1.01
CA GLY A 73 -2.12 -5.38 -2.10
C GLY A 73 -2.60 -4.69 -3.39
N ALA A 74 -3.88 -4.82 -3.72
CA ALA A 74 -4.48 -4.12 -4.86
C ALA A 74 -4.43 -2.59 -4.67
N ALA A 75 -4.80 -2.10 -3.48
CA ALA A 75 -4.73 -0.68 -3.15
C ALA A 75 -3.29 -0.14 -3.17
N GLN A 76 -2.31 -0.91 -2.69
CA GLN A 76 -0.90 -0.56 -2.80
C GLN A 76 -0.45 -0.40 -4.26
N SER A 77 -0.89 -1.32 -5.13
CA SER A 77 -0.58 -1.29 -6.56
C SER A 77 -1.17 -0.06 -7.27
N LEU A 78 -2.42 0.31 -6.94
CA LEU A 78 -3.05 1.52 -7.45
C LEU A 78 -2.29 2.79 -7.04
N LEU A 79 -1.92 2.91 -5.76
CA LEU A 79 -1.15 4.06 -5.25
C LEU A 79 0.26 4.14 -5.86
N LYS A 80 0.88 2.99 -6.14
CA LYS A 80 2.14 2.95 -6.91
C LYS A 80 1.93 3.55 -8.31
N GLY A 81 0.87 3.16 -9.01
CA GLY A 81 0.53 3.72 -10.33
C GLY A 81 0.29 5.23 -10.30
N VAL A 82 -0.39 5.74 -9.26
CA VAL A 82 -0.56 7.19 -9.05
C VAL A 82 0.79 7.89 -8.90
N ASN A 83 1.69 7.36 -8.06
CA ASN A 83 3.01 7.95 -7.86
C ASN A 83 3.86 7.95 -9.14
N GLU A 84 3.78 6.90 -9.95
CA GLU A 84 4.44 6.83 -11.26
C GLU A 84 3.90 7.90 -12.22
N ALA A 85 2.57 8.05 -12.31
CA ALA A 85 1.94 9.06 -13.14
C ALA A 85 2.31 10.49 -12.72
N LEU A 86 2.31 10.78 -11.41
CA LEU A 86 2.75 12.08 -10.87
C LEU A 86 4.21 12.38 -11.25
N GLY A 87 5.09 11.39 -11.15
CA GLY A 87 6.49 11.52 -11.56
C GLY A 87 6.66 11.79 -13.06
N GLN A 88 5.86 11.13 -13.90
CA GLN A 88 5.85 11.39 -15.35
C GLN A 88 5.41 12.81 -15.68
N VAL A 89 4.34 13.30 -15.04
CA VAL A 89 3.85 14.68 -15.24
C VAL A 89 4.92 15.69 -14.80
N ALA A 90 5.53 15.52 -13.63
CA ALA A 90 6.61 16.39 -13.16
C ALA A 90 7.81 16.41 -14.13
N GLY A 91 8.19 15.23 -14.66
CA GLY A 91 9.24 15.11 -15.67
C GLY A 91 8.89 15.79 -16.99
N ASN A 92 7.63 15.71 -17.43
CA ASN A 92 7.15 16.40 -18.63
C ASN A 92 7.22 17.93 -18.46
N ILE A 93 6.78 18.44 -17.31
CA ILE A 93 6.81 19.88 -17.00
C ILE A 93 8.25 20.41 -17.04
N ARG A 94 9.20 19.72 -16.36
CA ARG A 94 10.62 20.12 -16.36
C ARG A 94 11.24 20.09 -17.77
N ARG A 95 10.90 19.10 -18.58
CA ARG A 95 11.37 19.03 -19.98
C ARG A 95 10.82 20.17 -20.82
N ALA A 96 9.55 20.53 -20.62
CA ALA A 96 8.94 21.65 -21.32
C ALA A 96 9.61 22.99 -20.93
N GLU A 97 9.91 23.22 -19.65
CA GLU A 97 10.63 24.41 -19.17
C GLU A 97 12.02 24.52 -19.83
N ASN A 98 12.82 23.45 -19.77
CA ASN A 98 14.15 23.39 -20.39
C ASN A 98 14.12 23.58 -21.92
N ALA A 99 13.08 23.11 -22.61
CA ALA A 99 12.92 23.27 -24.06
C ALA A 99 12.46 24.69 -24.45
N SER A 100 11.82 25.41 -23.53
CA SER A 100 11.27 26.75 -23.78
C SER A 100 12.29 27.88 -23.59
N GLY A 101 13.49 27.57 -23.09
CA GLY A 101 14.59 28.54 -22.93
C GLY A 101 14.30 29.66 -21.93
N ALA A 102 13.37 29.45 -20.99
CA ALA A 102 13.12 30.36 -19.88
C ALA A 102 14.18 30.23 -18.78
#